data_AF-A0A117RN67-F1
#
_entry.id   AF-A0A117RN67-F1
#
_cell.length_a   1.000
_cell.length_b   1.000
_cell.length_c   1.000
_cell.angle_alpha   90.00
_cell.angle_beta   90.00
_cell.angle_gamma   90.00
#
_symmetry.space_group_name_H-M   'P 1'
#
loop_
_entity.id
_entity.type
_entity.pdbx_description
1 polymer ?
#
loop_
_entity_poly.entity_id
_entity_poly.type
_entity_poly.pdbx_seq_one_letter_code
_entity_poly.pdbx_strand_id
1 'polypeptide(L)'
;MRETEPLALIILDTNILTKSGIDSATTDLVKIIRASGIERVAVPWVVLEELTAHRAVPYRRKYEAAEAALRSLTEGTPWPIRVPLPQMDLQRFQEEWREKWLDVVDLVPTSEAALKQALIREANLLPPCKQVTINEGGDTAKIGGRDAAIWLTAVEYARENPDETVYFVSKNTTDFGDGDAFPYPMNEDLADIEDRFVLLTTWHALVEKFAQQTDDADEAAVRSILQAPESLSAIEAEAIRLMLVPPSLEGPGFEGTMGFFVEGEGTLLDTDTVRVLGWAVPPFVAFDQATDLKAYRIGDHVWCMATVRWVLSGPAALRNTLRIQGVGCIWETRVLVSTTNADARLTVLRSQGTRALPAGHFSVLSSELADYTNLISHERRWMEVQRLQLSGRRTVERLIAEGRLDVPLPPLR
;
A
#
# COMPACT_ATOMS: atom_id res chain seq x y z
N MET A 1 2.60 29.37 -27.40
CA MET A 1 2.06 28.01 -27.53
C MET A 1 3.17 27.08 -27.07
N ARG A 2 3.05 26.50 -25.87
CA ARG A 2 3.96 25.43 -25.45
C ARG A 2 3.48 24.18 -26.20
N GLU A 3 4.36 23.52 -26.94
CA GLU A 3 4.14 22.14 -27.34
C GLU A 3 3.95 21.36 -26.03
N THR A 4 2.73 20.96 -25.74
CA THR A 4 2.46 19.98 -24.69
C THR A 4 3.20 18.73 -25.11
N GLU A 5 4.22 18.34 -24.34
CA GLU A 5 4.85 17.02 -24.51
C GLU A 5 3.75 15.96 -24.56
N PRO A 6 3.84 14.98 -25.48
CA PRO A 6 2.85 13.92 -25.58
C PRO A 6 2.75 13.20 -24.24
N LEU A 7 1.52 12.91 -23.80
CA LEU A 7 1.27 12.14 -22.59
C LEU A 7 2.05 10.82 -22.68
N ALA A 8 2.81 10.45 -21.65
CA ALA A 8 3.52 9.20 -21.64
C ALA A 8 2.87 8.17 -20.71
N LEU A 9 2.87 6.92 -21.18
CA LEU A 9 2.53 5.77 -20.36
C LEU A 9 3.79 4.96 -20.06
N ILE A 10 4.08 4.81 -18.77
CA ILE A 10 5.13 3.93 -18.27
C ILE A 10 4.49 2.57 -17.96
N ILE A 11 4.87 1.53 -18.71
CA ILE A 11 4.39 0.16 -18.50
C ILE A 11 5.48 -0.66 -17.81
N LEU A 12 5.20 -1.14 -16.60
CA LEU A 12 6.17 -1.88 -15.79
C LEU A 12 6.00 -3.40 -15.94
N ASP A 13 7.12 -4.10 -16.14
CA ASP A 13 7.21 -5.56 -16.01
C ASP A 13 7.27 -5.99 -14.53
N THR A 14 6.83 -7.21 -14.24
CA THR A 14 6.84 -7.82 -12.91
C THR A 14 8.22 -7.80 -12.25
N ASN A 15 9.30 -7.96 -13.03
CA ASN A 15 10.66 -7.99 -12.51
C ASN A 15 11.14 -6.66 -11.90
N ILE A 16 10.49 -5.54 -12.28
CA ILE A 16 10.79 -4.21 -11.75
C ILE A 16 10.21 -4.08 -10.34
N LEU A 17 8.99 -4.59 -10.14
CA LEU A 17 8.22 -4.42 -8.91
C LEU A 17 8.51 -5.50 -7.85
N THR A 18 8.79 -6.74 -8.28
CA THR A 18 8.97 -7.89 -7.36
C THR A 18 10.21 -7.81 -6.48
N LYS A 19 11.34 -7.31 -6.99
CA LYS A 19 12.59 -7.24 -6.22
C LYS A 19 12.52 -6.23 -5.07
N SER A 20 11.64 -5.24 -5.18
CA SER A 20 11.58 -4.13 -4.22
C SER A 20 10.49 -4.37 -3.17
N GLY A 21 9.38 -5.02 -3.53
CA GLY A 21 8.23 -5.20 -2.65
C GLY A 21 7.34 -3.96 -2.64
N ILE A 22 6.15 -4.06 -2.04
CA ILE A 22 5.17 -2.96 -2.06
C ILE A 22 5.62 -1.77 -1.20
N ASP A 23 6.31 -2.02 -0.09
CA ASP A 23 6.80 -0.97 0.84
C ASP A 23 8.24 -0.56 0.53
N SER A 24 8.52 -0.25 -0.74
CA SER A 24 9.87 -0.04 -1.24
C SER A 24 10.09 1.35 -1.80
N ALA A 25 11.36 1.79 -1.84
CA ALA A 25 11.72 3.06 -2.47
C ALA A 25 11.32 3.13 -3.95
N THR A 26 11.29 1.98 -4.65
CA THR A 26 10.80 1.86 -6.03
C THR A 26 9.31 2.20 -6.10
N THR A 27 8.50 1.58 -5.24
CA THR A 27 7.05 1.83 -5.16
C THR A 27 6.75 3.28 -4.75
N ASP A 28 7.52 3.83 -3.81
CA ASP A 28 7.42 5.22 -3.38
C ASP A 28 7.58 6.17 -4.59
N LEU A 29 8.57 5.91 -5.44
CA LEU A 29 8.80 6.69 -6.67
C LEU A 29 7.73 6.47 -7.74
N VAL A 30 7.19 5.26 -7.91
CA VAL A 30 6.02 5.03 -8.78
C VAL A 30 4.84 5.89 -8.32
N LYS A 31 4.54 5.87 -7.00
CA LYS A 31 3.49 6.69 -6.42
C LYS A 31 3.75 8.18 -6.63
N ILE A 32 5.01 8.61 -6.58
CA ILE A 32 5.39 9.99 -6.87
C ILE A 32 5.09 10.36 -8.32
N ILE A 33 5.53 9.56 -9.30
CA ILE A 33 5.28 9.82 -10.72
C ILE A 33 3.77 9.89 -10.97
N ARG A 34 3.01 8.93 -10.42
CA ARG A 34 1.55 8.92 -10.50
C ARG A 34 0.91 10.15 -9.85
N ALA A 35 1.35 10.53 -8.65
CA ALA A 35 0.82 11.69 -7.93
C ALA A 35 1.14 13.03 -8.63
N SER A 36 2.19 13.07 -9.45
CA SER A 36 2.52 14.25 -10.25
C SER A 36 1.47 14.57 -11.31
N GLY A 37 0.70 13.57 -11.75
CA GLY A 37 -0.31 13.71 -12.81
C GLY A 37 0.25 14.00 -14.20
N ILE A 38 1.57 14.07 -14.35
CA ILE A 38 2.26 14.32 -15.63
C ILE A 38 2.27 13.03 -16.44
N GLU A 39 2.62 11.90 -15.81
CA GLU A 39 2.72 10.59 -16.47
C GLU A 39 1.86 9.54 -15.79
N ARG A 40 1.40 8.58 -16.59
CA ARG A 40 0.68 7.41 -16.08
C ARG A 40 1.67 6.26 -15.88
N VAL A 41 1.56 5.58 -14.75
CA VAL A 41 2.33 4.36 -14.49
C VAL A 41 1.36 3.20 -14.36
N ALA A 42 1.52 2.21 -15.22
CA ALA A 42 0.62 1.08 -15.30
C ALA A 42 1.34 -0.26 -15.41
N VAL A 43 0.58 -1.32 -15.19
CA VAL A 43 1.00 -2.70 -15.45
C VAL A 43 -0.01 -3.41 -16.34
N PRO A 44 0.43 -4.32 -17.22
CA PRO A 44 -0.48 -5.25 -17.88
C PRO A 44 -1.23 -6.11 -16.87
N TRP A 45 -2.46 -6.52 -17.17
CA TRP A 45 -3.23 -7.40 -16.28
C TRP A 45 -2.48 -8.69 -15.90
N VAL A 46 -1.73 -9.26 -16.84
CA VAL A 46 -0.90 -10.46 -16.58
C VAL A 46 0.19 -10.19 -15.52
N VAL A 47 0.76 -8.99 -15.47
CA VAL A 47 1.74 -8.59 -14.44
C VAL A 47 1.06 -8.49 -13.07
N LEU A 48 -0.14 -7.91 -13.00
CA LEU A 48 -0.91 -7.81 -11.74
C LEU A 48 -1.20 -9.20 -11.16
N GLU A 49 -1.63 -10.15 -12.01
CA GLU A 49 -1.89 -11.53 -11.59
C GLU A 49 -0.60 -12.23 -11.13
N GLU A 50 0.53 -11.99 -11.80
CA GLU A 50 1.82 -12.54 -11.38
C GLU A 50 2.29 -11.98 -10.03
N LEU A 51 2.20 -10.67 -9.84
CA LEU A 51 2.51 -10.01 -8.57
C LEU A 51 1.66 -10.55 -7.42
N THR A 52 0.39 -10.81 -7.69
CA THR A 52 -0.55 -11.42 -6.75
C THR A 52 -0.17 -12.87 -6.46
N ALA A 53 0.19 -13.65 -7.49
CA ALA A 53 0.62 -15.05 -7.36
C ALA A 53 1.90 -15.19 -6.51
N HIS A 54 2.85 -14.26 -6.63
CA HIS A 54 4.05 -14.22 -5.79
C HIS A 54 3.75 -14.10 -4.28
N ARG A 55 2.57 -13.59 -3.90
CA ARG A 55 2.10 -13.54 -2.52
C ARG A 55 1.22 -14.74 -2.16
N ALA A 56 0.31 -15.11 -3.07
CA ALA A 56 -0.68 -16.16 -2.85
C ALA A 56 -0.05 -17.57 -2.74
N VAL A 57 0.93 -17.89 -3.57
CA VAL A 57 1.54 -19.24 -3.58
C VAL A 57 2.29 -19.54 -2.26
N PRO A 58 3.18 -18.65 -1.74
CA PRO A 58 3.79 -18.87 -0.44
C PRO A 58 2.78 -18.90 0.71
N TYR A 59 1.73 -18.07 0.66
CA TYR A 59 0.67 -18.08 1.67
C TYR A 59 -0.06 -19.43 1.71
N ARG A 60 -0.51 -19.93 0.54
CA ARG A 60 -1.15 -21.24 0.41
C ARG A 60 -0.27 -22.36 0.97
N ARG A 61 1.01 -22.40 0.58
CA ARG A 61 1.97 -23.40 1.08
C ARG A 61 2.13 -23.36 2.61
N LYS A 62 2.18 -22.16 3.20
CA LYS A 62 2.26 -22.00 4.66
C LYS A 62 0.98 -22.48 5.35
N TYR A 63 -0.18 -22.18 4.77
CA TYR A 63 -1.46 -22.64 5.29
C TYR A 63 -1.56 -24.17 5.24
N GLU A 64 -1.26 -24.79 4.09
CA GLU A 64 -1.24 -26.24 3.90
C GLU A 64 -0.28 -26.93 4.90
N ALA A 65 0.90 -26.34 5.13
CA ALA A 65 1.84 -26.85 6.12
C ALA A 65 1.32 -26.74 7.56
N ALA A 66 0.63 -25.64 7.91
CA ALA A 66 0.02 -25.46 9.23
C ALA A 66 -1.12 -26.46 9.46
N GLU A 67 -1.94 -26.71 8.44
CA GLU A 67 -3.01 -27.71 8.48
C GLU A 67 -2.44 -29.12 8.71
N ALA A 68 -1.40 -29.49 7.95
CA ALA A 68 -0.73 -30.78 8.09
C ALA A 68 -0.11 -30.95 9.49
N ALA A 69 0.53 -29.91 10.02
CA ALA A 69 1.10 -29.92 11.37
C ALA A 69 0.03 -30.08 12.46
N LEU A 70 -1.09 -29.35 12.36
CA LEU A 70 -2.20 -29.45 13.31
C LEU A 70 -2.85 -30.85 13.29
N ARG A 71 -3.00 -31.43 12.10
CA ARG A 71 -3.51 -32.78 11.91
C ARG A 71 -2.59 -33.81 12.59
N SER A 72 -1.30 -33.76 12.29
CA SER A 72 -0.29 -34.65 12.91
C SER A 72 -0.26 -34.54 14.43
N LEU A 73 -0.34 -33.32 14.96
CA LEU A 73 -0.38 -33.08 16.40
C LEU A 73 -1.64 -33.69 17.05
N THR A 74 -2.79 -33.57 16.38
CA THR A 74 -4.07 -34.10 16.86
C THR A 74 -4.08 -35.64 16.86
N GLU A 75 -3.50 -36.27 15.83
CA GLU A 75 -3.35 -37.72 15.74
C GLU A 75 -2.43 -38.30 16.84
N GLY A 76 -1.37 -37.56 17.20
CA GLY A 76 -0.40 -37.98 18.22
C GLY A 76 -0.80 -37.69 19.67
N THR A 77 -1.90 -36.97 19.90
CA THR A 77 -2.26 -36.50 21.24
C THR A 77 -3.44 -37.29 21.83
N PRO A 78 -3.31 -37.93 23.01
CA PRO A 78 -4.38 -38.74 23.61
C PRO A 78 -5.63 -37.95 24.06
N TRP A 79 -5.54 -36.62 24.11
CA TRP A 79 -6.62 -35.72 24.50
C TRP A 79 -6.95 -34.73 23.37
N PRO A 80 -8.19 -34.20 23.31
CA PRO A 80 -8.58 -33.29 22.23
C PRO A 80 -7.76 -32.00 22.21
N ILE A 81 -7.16 -31.69 21.07
CA ILE A 81 -6.56 -30.38 20.79
C ILE A 81 -7.58 -29.53 20.04
N ARG A 82 -7.86 -28.33 20.56
CA ARG A 82 -8.81 -27.38 19.96
C ARG A 82 -8.08 -26.09 19.62
N VAL A 83 -7.24 -26.15 18.60
CA VAL A 83 -6.69 -24.95 17.97
C VAL A 83 -7.51 -24.70 16.71
N PRO A 84 -8.36 -23.65 16.69
CA PRO A 84 -9.12 -23.33 15.49
C PRO A 84 -8.18 -22.80 14.42
N LEU A 85 -8.14 -23.44 13.25
CA LEU A 85 -7.56 -22.88 12.03
C LEU A 85 -8.72 -22.38 11.16
N PRO A 86 -8.84 -21.07 10.89
CA PRO A 86 -9.91 -20.55 10.04
C PRO A 86 -9.75 -21.09 8.62
N GLN A 87 -10.85 -21.36 7.91
CA GLN A 87 -10.81 -21.85 6.53
C GLN A 87 -9.98 -20.90 5.64
N MET A 88 -9.10 -21.48 4.81
CA MET A 88 -8.32 -20.70 3.85
C MET A 88 -9.23 -20.03 2.84
N ASP A 89 -9.20 -18.70 2.83
CA ASP A 89 -9.85 -17.87 1.83
C ASP A 89 -8.77 -17.28 0.90
N LEU A 90 -8.35 -18.09 -0.07
CA LEU A 90 -7.29 -17.70 -1.00
C LEU A 90 -7.75 -16.59 -1.95
N GLN A 91 -9.04 -16.57 -2.31
CA GLN A 91 -9.60 -15.56 -3.20
C GLN A 91 -9.55 -14.19 -2.54
N ARG A 92 -10.05 -14.07 -1.30
CA ARG A 92 -9.96 -12.81 -0.54
C ARG A 92 -8.52 -12.36 -0.35
N PHE A 93 -7.60 -13.29 -0.08
CA PHE A 93 -6.18 -12.97 0.01
C PHE A 93 -5.63 -12.41 -1.30
N GLN A 94 -6.02 -12.97 -2.45
CA GLN A 94 -5.61 -12.47 -3.76
C GLN A 94 -6.21 -11.10 -4.08
N GLU A 95 -7.51 -10.89 -3.82
CA GLU A 95 -8.20 -9.62 -4.01
C GLU A 95 -7.54 -8.49 -3.22
N GLU A 96 -7.25 -8.72 -1.94
CA GLU A 96 -6.51 -7.79 -1.08
C GLU A 96 -5.15 -7.38 -1.68
N TRP A 97 -4.43 -8.32 -2.28
CA TRP A 97 -3.14 -8.02 -2.92
C TRP A 97 -3.28 -7.33 -4.27
N ARG A 98 -4.34 -7.61 -5.04
CA ARG A 98 -4.63 -6.87 -6.26
C ARG A 98 -4.94 -5.41 -5.95
N GLU A 99 -5.82 -5.15 -5.00
CA GLU A 99 -6.18 -3.79 -4.56
C GLU A 99 -4.93 -3.02 -4.11
N LYS A 100 -4.09 -3.65 -3.29
CA LYS A 100 -2.80 -3.07 -2.87
C LYS A 100 -1.89 -2.66 -4.01
N TRP A 101 -1.83 -3.44 -5.09
CA TRP A 101 -1.04 -3.05 -6.26
C TRP A 101 -1.73 -1.96 -7.09
N LEU A 102 -3.05 -1.98 -7.20
CA LEU A 102 -3.84 -0.94 -7.90
C LEU A 102 -3.80 0.42 -7.18
N ASP A 103 -3.51 0.44 -5.88
CA ASP A 103 -3.19 1.68 -5.16
C ASP A 103 -1.85 2.31 -5.61
N VAL A 104 -0.99 1.53 -6.29
CA VAL A 104 0.33 1.96 -6.75
C VAL A 104 0.34 2.26 -8.24
N VAL A 105 -0.26 1.38 -9.05
CA VAL A 105 -0.21 1.43 -10.51
C VAL A 105 -1.61 1.38 -11.10
N ASP A 106 -1.77 1.97 -12.29
CA ASP A 106 -2.96 1.75 -13.10
C ASP A 106 -2.89 0.37 -13.80
N LEU A 107 -4.03 -0.08 -14.31
CA LEU A 107 -4.14 -1.36 -15.02
C LEU A 107 -4.32 -1.13 -16.52
N VAL A 108 -3.46 -1.77 -17.33
CA VAL A 108 -3.71 -1.95 -18.77
C VAL A 108 -4.33 -3.33 -18.98
N PRO A 109 -5.57 -3.43 -19.47
CA PRO A 109 -6.17 -4.72 -19.81
C PRO A 109 -5.31 -5.46 -20.83
N THR A 110 -5.05 -6.75 -20.58
CA THR A 110 -4.46 -7.62 -21.61
C THR A 110 -5.59 -8.19 -22.44
N SER A 111 -5.59 -7.95 -23.75
CA SER A 111 -6.64 -8.43 -24.64
C SER A 111 -6.61 -9.94 -24.83
N GLU A 112 -7.76 -10.52 -25.20
CA GLU A 112 -7.83 -11.94 -25.58
C GLU A 112 -6.90 -12.26 -26.77
N ALA A 113 -6.77 -11.32 -27.71
CA ALA A 113 -5.88 -11.44 -28.86
C ALA A 113 -4.41 -11.53 -28.43
N ALA A 114 -3.97 -10.65 -27.52
CA ALA A 114 -2.63 -10.69 -26.94
C ALA A 114 -2.36 -12.02 -26.21
N LEU A 115 -3.30 -12.50 -25.39
CA LEU A 115 -3.17 -13.80 -24.69
C LEU A 115 -3.07 -14.96 -25.67
N LYS A 116 -3.94 -15.01 -26.68
CA LYS A 116 -3.93 -16.06 -27.69
C LYS A 116 -2.64 -16.06 -28.49
N GLN A 117 -2.16 -14.88 -28.89
CA GLN A 117 -0.92 -14.74 -29.64
C GLN A 117 0.29 -15.10 -28.78
N ALA A 118 0.28 -14.77 -27.49
CA ALA A 118 1.32 -15.17 -26.55
C ALA A 118 1.43 -16.71 -26.41
N LEU A 119 0.30 -17.41 -26.34
CA LEU A 119 0.28 -18.88 -26.36
C LEU A 119 0.81 -19.45 -27.67
N ILE A 120 0.47 -18.84 -28.81
CA ILE A 120 1.01 -19.22 -30.12
C ILE A 120 2.53 -19.05 -30.14
N ARG A 121 3.06 -17.94 -29.61
CA ARG A 121 4.51 -17.71 -29.53
C ARG A 121 5.21 -18.74 -28.67
N GLU A 122 4.66 -19.05 -27.49
CA GLU A 122 5.25 -20.06 -26.61
C GLU A 122 5.28 -21.44 -27.26
N ALA A 123 4.18 -21.83 -27.91
CA ALA A 123 4.10 -23.10 -28.63
C ALA A 123 5.14 -23.19 -29.76
N ASN A 124 5.44 -22.07 -30.44
CA ASN A 124 6.36 -22.00 -31.57
C ASN A 124 7.77 -21.53 -31.23
N LEU A 125 8.10 -21.30 -29.95
CA LEU A 125 9.40 -20.76 -29.50
C LEU A 125 9.76 -19.43 -30.17
N LEU A 126 8.76 -18.56 -30.36
CA LEU A 126 8.98 -17.23 -30.90
C LEU A 126 9.24 -16.23 -29.75
N PRO A 127 10.26 -15.36 -29.85
CA PRO A 127 10.57 -14.35 -28.85
C PRO A 127 9.35 -13.52 -28.38
N PRO A 128 9.27 -13.18 -27.08
CA PRO A 128 10.26 -13.43 -26.01
C PRO A 128 10.27 -14.88 -25.44
N CYS A 129 9.52 -15.81 -26.03
CA CYS A 129 9.49 -17.20 -25.57
C CYS A 129 10.78 -17.95 -25.90
N LYS A 130 11.15 -18.89 -25.03
CA LYS A 130 12.39 -19.68 -25.15
C LYS A 130 12.23 -21.10 -24.63
N GLN A 131 13.19 -21.95 -24.98
CA GLN A 131 13.32 -23.30 -24.45
C GLN A 131 14.34 -23.30 -23.31
N VAL A 132 13.98 -23.88 -22.16
CA VAL A 132 14.87 -24.02 -21.00
C VAL A 132 15.00 -25.48 -20.59
N THR A 133 16.18 -25.87 -20.11
CA THR A 133 16.43 -27.19 -19.54
C THR A 133 15.95 -27.22 -18.09
N ILE A 134 15.07 -28.16 -17.74
CA ILE A 134 14.39 -28.22 -16.43
C ILE A 134 15.05 -29.20 -15.44
N ASN A 135 15.94 -30.08 -15.89
CA ASN A 135 16.68 -31.00 -15.03
C ASN A 135 18.05 -31.39 -15.61
N GLU A 136 18.91 -31.99 -14.78
CA GLU A 136 20.22 -32.53 -15.21
C GLU A 136 20.08 -33.64 -16.27
N GLY A 137 18.90 -34.25 -16.37
CA GLY A 137 18.57 -35.28 -17.37
C GLY A 137 18.37 -34.74 -18.79
N GLY A 138 18.38 -33.42 -18.99
CA GLY A 138 18.25 -32.80 -20.31
C GLY A 138 16.81 -32.59 -20.78
N ASP A 139 15.81 -32.78 -19.91
CA ASP A 139 14.42 -32.46 -20.26
C ASP A 139 14.29 -30.96 -20.48
N THR A 140 13.49 -30.58 -21.46
CA THR A 140 13.30 -29.18 -21.85
C THR A 140 11.85 -28.77 -21.76
N ALA A 141 11.61 -27.52 -21.36
CA ALA A 141 10.31 -26.90 -21.32
C ALA A 141 10.31 -25.63 -22.18
N LYS A 142 9.20 -25.40 -22.88
CA LYS A 142 8.93 -24.12 -23.53
C LYS A 142 8.33 -23.18 -22.50
N ILE A 143 8.86 -21.96 -22.40
CA ILE A 143 8.43 -20.95 -21.44
C ILE A 143 8.35 -19.57 -22.12
N GLY A 144 7.75 -18.62 -21.42
CA GLY A 144 7.76 -17.19 -21.79
C GLY A 144 6.45 -16.70 -22.39
N GLY A 145 5.38 -17.50 -22.40
CA GLY A 145 4.05 -17.05 -22.83
C GLY A 145 3.56 -15.86 -22.01
N ARG A 146 3.88 -15.82 -20.71
CA ARG A 146 3.62 -14.64 -19.87
C ARG A 146 4.33 -13.39 -20.40
N ASP A 147 5.63 -13.49 -20.64
CA ASP A 147 6.45 -12.35 -21.09
C ASP A 147 6.02 -11.88 -22.49
N ALA A 148 5.58 -12.81 -23.35
CA ALA A 148 4.95 -12.49 -24.63
C ALA A 148 3.62 -11.74 -24.47
N ALA A 149 2.78 -12.12 -23.51
CA ALA A 149 1.53 -11.40 -23.24
C ALA A 149 1.78 -9.98 -22.71
N ILE A 150 2.79 -9.80 -21.86
CA ILE A 150 3.24 -8.49 -21.35
C ILE A 150 3.68 -7.59 -22.51
N TRP A 151 4.58 -8.11 -23.36
CA TRP A 151 5.06 -7.42 -24.55
C TRP A 151 3.92 -7.00 -25.48
N LEU A 152 3.06 -7.95 -25.85
CA LEU A 152 1.95 -7.72 -26.76
C LEU A 152 0.95 -6.71 -26.19
N THR A 153 0.70 -6.72 -24.87
CA THR A 153 -0.15 -5.70 -24.22
C THR A 153 0.45 -4.30 -24.38
N ALA A 154 1.76 -4.14 -24.18
CA ALA A 154 2.42 -2.85 -24.32
C ALA A 154 2.39 -2.34 -25.78
N VAL A 155 2.65 -3.23 -26.73
CA VAL A 155 2.60 -2.91 -28.18
C VAL A 155 1.18 -2.55 -28.61
N GLU A 156 0.18 -3.33 -28.20
CA GLU A 156 -1.23 -3.09 -28.51
C GLU A 156 -1.67 -1.73 -27.97
N TYR A 157 -1.36 -1.44 -26.70
CA TYR A 157 -1.65 -0.13 -26.12
C TYR A 157 -0.99 1.01 -26.90
N ALA A 158 0.28 0.88 -27.27
CA ALA A 158 0.96 1.88 -28.09
C ALA A 158 0.20 2.09 -29.40
N ARG A 159 -0.15 1.03 -30.14
CA ARG A 159 -0.89 1.13 -31.40
C ARG A 159 -2.25 1.82 -31.26
N GLU A 160 -2.98 1.54 -30.19
CA GLU A 160 -4.30 2.11 -29.93
C GLU A 160 -4.25 3.58 -29.47
N ASN A 161 -3.09 4.03 -28.96
CA ASN A 161 -2.88 5.38 -28.45
C ASN A 161 -1.73 6.06 -29.23
N PRO A 162 -1.97 6.52 -30.48
CA PRO A 162 -0.92 7.04 -31.36
C PRO A 162 -0.28 8.34 -30.85
N ASP A 163 -0.99 9.11 -30.03
CA ASP A 163 -0.53 10.38 -29.47
C ASP A 163 0.29 10.20 -28.17
N GLU A 164 0.44 8.96 -27.68
CA GLU A 164 1.18 8.64 -26.46
C GLU A 164 2.52 7.97 -26.76
N THR A 165 3.53 8.33 -25.96
CA THR A 165 4.81 7.60 -25.92
C THR A 165 4.72 6.50 -24.86
N VAL A 166 5.02 5.26 -25.25
CA VAL A 166 5.02 4.12 -24.34
C VAL A 166 6.44 3.80 -23.90
N TYR A 167 6.70 3.92 -22.60
CA TYR A 167 7.94 3.50 -21.97
C TYR A 167 7.75 2.13 -21.33
N PHE A 168 8.20 1.07 -22.00
CA PHE A 168 8.19 -0.28 -21.45
C PHE A 168 9.43 -0.49 -20.58
N VAL A 169 9.24 -0.83 -19.30
CA VAL A 169 10.34 -0.95 -18.33
C VAL A 169 10.52 -2.40 -17.91
N SER A 170 11.66 -2.99 -18.25
CA SER A 170 12.00 -4.35 -17.86
C SER A 170 13.50 -4.55 -17.68
N LYS A 171 13.92 -5.22 -16.59
CA LYS A 171 15.30 -5.67 -16.39
C LYS A 171 15.65 -6.95 -17.14
N ASN A 172 14.69 -7.56 -17.84
CA ASN A 172 14.89 -8.84 -18.51
C ASN A 172 15.49 -8.64 -19.91
N THR A 173 16.75 -8.23 -19.93
CA THR A 173 17.49 -8.01 -21.18
C THR A 173 17.71 -9.28 -21.98
N THR A 174 17.55 -10.46 -21.37
CA THR A 174 17.63 -11.75 -22.07
C THR A 174 16.43 -11.96 -22.99
N ASP A 175 15.23 -11.58 -22.53
CA ASP A 175 13.99 -11.88 -23.24
C ASP A 175 13.50 -10.70 -24.08
N PHE A 176 13.76 -9.46 -23.63
CA PHE A 176 13.37 -8.25 -24.34
C PHE A 176 14.51 -7.49 -25.03
N GLY A 177 15.76 -7.90 -24.83
CA GLY A 177 16.93 -7.19 -25.36
C GLY A 177 17.29 -5.92 -24.59
N ASP A 178 18.16 -5.10 -25.17
CA ASP A 178 18.60 -3.80 -24.63
C ASP A 178 17.82 -2.61 -25.17
N GLY A 179 17.00 -2.83 -26.21
CA GLY A 179 16.18 -1.81 -26.88
C GLY A 179 16.76 -1.33 -28.21
N ASP A 180 17.99 -1.72 -28.55
CA ASP A 180 18.65 -1.28 -29.78
C ASP A 180 18.15 -2.07 -31.01
N ALA A 181 17.89 -3.37 -30.83
CA ALA A 181 17.33 -4.23 -31.86
C ALA A 181 16.48 -5.34 -31.25
N PHE A 182 15.28 -5.53 -31.81
CA PHE A 182 14.37 -6.60 -31.40
C PHE A 182 14.44 -7.78 -32.38
N PRO A 183 14.47 -9.03 -31.90
CA PRO A 183 14.43 -10.20 -32.78
C PRO A 183 13.05 -10.40 -33.39
N TYR A 184 12.96 -11.08 -34.53
CA TYR A 184 11.66 -11.52 -35.07
C TYR A 184 10.92 -12.42 -34.07
N PRO A 185 9.61 -12.23 -33.85
CA PRO A 185 8.70 -11.27 -34.50
C PRO A 185 8.55 -9.91 -33.79
N MET A 186 9.29 -9.66 -32.71
CA MET A 186 9.15 -8.44 -31.91
C MET A 186 9.50 -7.16 -32.68
N ASN A 187 10.40 -7.22 -33.65
CA ASN A 187 10.63 -6.09 -34.56
C ASN A 187 9.40 -5.74 -35.42
N GLU A 188 8.67 -6.74 -35.91
CA GLU A 188 7.45 -6.51 -36.70
C GLU A 188 6.30 -6.00 -35.84
N ASP A 189 6.25 -6.40 -34.56
CA ASP A 189 5.28 -5.86 -33.60
C ASP A 189 5.40 -4.34 -33.46
N LEU A 190 6.63 -3.82 -33.57
CA LEU A 190 6.93 -2.39 -33.45
C LEU A 190 6.83 -1.62 -34.77
N ALA A 191 6.54 -2.28 -35.89
CA ALA A 191 6.38 -1.60 -37.17
C ALA A 191 5.36 -0.46 -37.05
N ASP A 192 5.78 0.73 -37.49
CA ASP A 192 5.03 2.00 -37.48
C ASP A 192 4.88 2.67 -36.10
N ILE A 193 5.56 2.17 -35.06
CA ILE A 193 5.54 2.73 -33.69
C ILE A 193 6.94 2.85 -33.06
N GLU A 194 8.00 2.65 -33.83
CA GLU A 194 9.39 2.57 -33.35
C GLU A 194 9.89 3.85 -32.68
N ASP A 195 9.37 5.01 -33.11
CA ASP A 195 9.77 6.33 -32.61
C ASP A 195 9.18 6.67 -31.24
N ARG A 196 8.14 5.94 -30.82
CA ARG A 196 7.35 6.21 -29.61
C ARG A 196 7.21 5.02 -28.66
N PHE A 197 7.84 3.90 -28.96
CA PHE A 197 7.95 2.75 -28.07
C PHE A 197 9.38 2.62 -27.55
N VAL A 198 9.60 2.95 -26.27
CA VAL A 198 10.93 3.02 -25.66
C VAL A 198 11.10 1.92 -24.62
N LEU A 199 12.11 1.07 -24.77
CA LEU A 199 12.51 0.11 -23.73
C LEU A 199 13.49 0.75 -22.74
N LEU A 200 13.12 0.77 -21.46
CA LEU A 200 14.01 1.14 -20.37
C LEU A 200 14.43 -0.10 -19.59
N THR A 201 15.72 -0.42 -19.63
CA THR A 201 16.25 -1.66 -19.04
C THR A 201 16.50 -1.59 -17.54
N THR A 202 16.44 -0.40 -16.95
CA THR A 202 16.71 -0.21 -15.52
C THR A 202 15.75 0.77 -14.87
N TRP A 203 15.57 0.59 -13.57
CA TRP A 203 14.84 1.54 -12.74
C TRP A 203 15.53 2.91 -12.71
N HIS A 204 16.86 2.93 -12.73
CA HIS A 204 17.62 4.17 -12.70
C HIS A 204 17.35 5.02 -13.95
N ALA A 205 17.30 4.39 -15.13
CA ALA A 205 16.96 5.07 -16.38
C ALA A 205 15.55 5.69 -16.34
N LEU A 206 14.57 5.01 -15.71
CA LEU A 206 13.25 5.58 -15.50
C LEU A 206 13.30 6.82 -14.59
N VAL A 207 14.03 6.74 -13.48
CA VAL A 207 14.17 7.87 -12.55
C VAL A 207 14.92 9.04 -13.20
N GLU A 208 16.01 8.79 -13.93
CA GLU A 208 16.72 9.86 -14.66
C GLU A 208 15.83 10.54 -15.71
N LYS A 209 14.94 9.76 -16.34
CA LYS A 209 14.00 10.27 -17.35
C LYS A 209 12.88 11.12 -16.75
N PHE A 210 12.29 10.68 -15.63
CA PHE A 210 11.04 11.27 -15.12
C PHE A 210 11.14 11.94 -13.74
N ALA A 211 12.18 11.67 -12.96
CA ALA A 211 12.33 12.17 -11.59
C ALA A 211 13.80 12.53 -11.29
N GLN A 212 14.20 13.72 -11.71
CA GLN A 212 15.57 14.20 -11.47
C GLN A 212 15.72 14.63 -10.01
N GLN A 213 16.60 13.96 -9.28
CA GLN A 213 16.91 14.39 -7.91
C GLN A 213 17.49 15.81 -7.95
N THR A 214 17.04 16.68 -7.04
CA THR A 214 17.51 18.06 -6.93
C THR A 214 17.81 18.41 -5.48
N ASP A 215 18.76 19.33 -5.29
CA ASP A 215 19.10 19.92 -3.99
C ASP A 215 18.28 21.18 -3.68
N ASP A 216 17.35 21.57 -4.58
CA ASP A 216 16.49 22.76 -4.47
C ASP A 216 15.36 22.62 -3.42
N ALA A 217 15.57 21.80 -2.38
CA ALA A 217 14.61 21.57 -1.33
C ALA A 217 14.69 22.69 -0.26
N ASP A 218 13.68 23.55 -0.21
CA ASP A 218 13.52 24.44 0.94
C ASP A 218 12.91 23.67 2.12
N GLU A 219 13.77 23.24 3.06
CA GLU A 219 13.36 22.50 4.25
C GLU A 219 12.31 23.25 5.09
N ALA A 220 12.41 24.59 5.16
CA ALA A 220 11.47 25.40 5.92
C ALA A 220 10.10 25.43 5.24
N ALA A 221 10.07 25.53 3.91
CA ALA A 221 8.82 25.43 3.14
C ALA A 221 8.17 24.04 3.30
N VAL A 222 8.95 22.95 3.21
CA VAL A 222 8.44 21.59 3.43
C VAL A 222 7.85 21.45 4.84
N ARG A 223 8.56 21.93 5.86
CA ARG A 223 8.05 21.91 7.24
C ARG A 223 6.75 22.70 7.38
N SER A 224 6.65 23.88 6.75
CA SER A 224 5.43 24.69 6.75
C SER A 224 4.25 23.93 6.12
N ILE A 225 4.47 23.22 5.01
CA ILE A 225 3.43 22.40 4.37
C ILE A 225 3.00 21.25 5.28
N LEU A 226 3.95 20.55 5.92
CA LEU A 226 3.66 19.44 6.82
C LEU A 226 2.88 19.87 8.08
N GLN A 227 3.00 21.13 8.49
CA GLN A 227 2.27 21.72 9.61
C GLN A 227 0.93 22.35 9.20
N ALA A 228 0.66 22.47 7.89
CA ALA A 228 -0.58 23.06 7.40
C ALA A 228 -1.79 22.19 7.77
N PRO A 229 -2.96 22.80 8.06
CA PRO A 229 -4.18 22.07 8.43
C PRO A 229 -4.55 20.97 7.44
N GLU A 230 -4.40 21.22 6.14
CA GLU A 230 -4.72 20.28 5.06
C GLU A 230 -3.85 19.01 5.14
N SER A 231 -2.56 19.16 5.44
CA SER A 231 -1.65 18.02 5.64
C SER A 231 -2.01 17.23 6.90
N LEU A 232 -2.33 17.91 8.00
CA LEU A 232 -2.72 17.24 9.24
C LEU A 232 -4.03 16.46 9.07
N SER A 233 -5.01 17.02 8.36
CA SER A 233 -6.25 16.33 8.01
C SER A 233 -6.02 15.13 7.08
N ALA A 234 -5.06 15.20 6.15
CA ALA A 234 -4.70 14.04 5.32
C ALA A 234 -4.11 12.90 6.17
N ILE A 235 -3.27 13.23 7.16
CA ILE A 235 -2.71 12.24 8.10
C ILE A 235 -3.78 11.69 9.04
N GLU A 236 -4.72 12.51 9.50
CA GLU A 236 -5.86 12.09 10.32
C GLU A 236 -6.74 11.07 9.58
N ALA A 237 -7.08 11.37 8.32
CA ALA A 237 -7.86 10.48 7.46
C ALA A 237 -7.15 9.14 7.25
N GLU A 238 -5.83 9.17 7.00
CA GLU A 238 -5.04 7.96 6.83
C GLU A 238 -4.92 7.15 8.13
N ALA A 239 -4.77 7.84 9.27
CA ALA A 239 -4.77 7.20 10.59
C ALA A 239 -6.09 6.49 10.87
N ILE A 240 -7.22 7.06 10.47
CA ILE A 240 -8.53 6.40 10.59
C ILE A 240 -8.62 5.21 9.64
N ARG A 241 -8.24 5.36 8.38
CA ARG A 241 -8.27 4.27 7.40
C ARG A 241 -7.52 3.04 7.90
N LEU A 242 -6.37 3.22 8.56
CA LEU A 242 -5.50 2.14 9.00
C LEU A 242 -5.75 1.66 10.43
N MET A 243 -6.22 2.53 11.32
CA MET A 243 -6.22 2.29 12.77
C MET A 243 -7.57 2.54 13.44
N LEU A 244 -8.67 2.72 12.69
CA LEU A 244 -10.02 2.74 13.27
C LEU A 244 -10.36 1.38 13.92
N VAL A 245 -11.16 1.39 14.98
CA VAL A 245 -11.68 0.14 15.56
C VAL A 245 -12.42 -0.66 14.49
N PRO A 246 -11.98 -1.91 14.20
CA PRO A 246 -12.62 -2.72 13.18
C PRO A 246 -14.00 -3.19 13.66
N PRO A 247 -14.99 -3.35 12.75
CA PRO A 247 -16.31 -3.86 13.12
C PRO A 247 -16.24 -5.23 13.81
N SER A 248 -15.35 -6.12 13.36
CA SER A 248 -15.17 -7.45 13.99
C SER A 248 -14.67 -7.39 15.43
N LEU A 249 -14.14 -6.24 15.88
CA LEU A 249 -13.35 -6.10 17.11
C LEU A 249 -12.11 -7.03 17.13
N GLU A 250 -11.70 -7.50 15.96
CA GLU A 250 -10.53 -8.34 15.75
C GLU A 250 -9.59 -7.66 14.76
N GLY A 251 -8.30 -7.63 15.09
CA GLY A 251 -7.27 -7.01 14.26
C GLY A 251 -5.91 -7.04 14.94
N PRO A 252 -4.85 -6.47 14.36
CA PRO A 252 -3.54 -6.38 15.00
C PRO A 252 -3.50 -5.31 16.11
N GLY A 253 -4.38 -4.31 16.05
CA GLY A 253 -4.35 -3.17 16.96
C GLY A 253 -3.01 -2.43 16.89
N PHE A 254 -2.75 -1.54 17.84
CA PHE A 254 -1.51 -0.79 17.89
C PHE A 254 -1.05 -0.53 19.33
N GLU A 255 0.19 -0.06 19.49
CA GLU A 255 0.76 0.27 20.80
C GLU A 255 0.67 1.77 21.04
N GLY A 256 0.24 2.18 22.23
CA GLY A 256 0.10 3.57 22.61
C GLY A 256 0.30 3.78 24.11
N THR A 257 0.26 5.03 24.54
CA THR A 257 0.34 5.42 25.94
C THR A 257 -1.00 6.02 26.36
N MET A 258 -1.61 5.44 27.40
CA MET A 258 -2.83 5.93 28.01
C MET A 258 -2.50 6.94 29.11
N GLY A 259 -3.24 8.04 29.18
CA GLY A 259 -3.15 9.00 30.27
C GLY A 259 -4.20 8.76 31.35
N PHE A 260 -3.80 8.81 32.62
CA PHE A 260 -4.70 8.84 33.76
C PHE A 260 -4.88 10.27 34.24
N PHE A 261 -6.11 10.76 34.29
CA PHE A 261 -6.41 12.14 34.64
C PHE A 261 -7.16 12.25 35.97
N VAL A 262 -6.90 13.31 36.73
CA VAL A 262 -7.76 13.71 37.86
C VAL A 262 -9.12 14.12 37.31
N GLU A 263 -10.18 13.49 37.81
CA GLU A 263 -11.56 13.83 37.43
C GLU A 263 -11.88 15.29 37.80
N GLY A 264 -12.39 16.06 36.83
CA GLY A 264 -12.79 17.46 37.02
C GLY A 264 -11.65 18.49 36.98
N GLU A 265 -10.40 18.07 37.08
CA GLU A 265 -9.22 18.97 36.99
C GLU A 265 -8.43 18.77 35.69
N GLY A 266 -8.54 17.58 35.07
CA GLY A 266 -7.85 17.26 33.82
C GLY A 266 -6.33 17.20 33.95
N THR A 267 -5.81 17.15 35.18
CA THR A 267 -4.37 17.01 35.46
C THR A 267 -3.94 15.57 35.21
N LEU A 268 -2.92 15.37 34.37
CA LEU A 268 -2.32 14.06 34.13
C LEU A 268 -1.58 13.56 35.38
N LEU A 269 -2.03 12.44 35.94
CA LEU A 269 -1.46 11.80 37.12
C LEU A 269 -0.34 10.82 36.76
N ASP A 270 -0.60 9.96 35.79
CA ASP A 270 0.28 8.86 35.41
C ASP A 270 0.00 8.44 33.96
N THR A 271 0.85 7.57 33.44
CA THR A 271 0.74 7.02 32.10
C THR A 271 1.11 5.56 32.05
N ASP A 272 0.37 4.77 31.26
CA ASP A 272 0.67 3.36 31.03
C ASP A 272 0.75 3.03 29.55
N THR A 273 1.70 2.16 29.18
CA THR A 273 1.74 1.57 27.84
C THR A 273 0.60 0.56 27.69
N VAL A 274 -0.21 0.73 26.66
CA VAL A 274 -1.40 -0.08 26.40
C VAL A 274 -1.41 -0.64 24.98
N ARG A 275 -2.10 -1.78 24.83
CA ARG A 275 -2.51 -2.29 23.51
C ARG A 275 -3.89 -1.73 23.17
N VAL A 276 -3.95 -1.03 22.05
CA VAL A 276 -5.14 -0.38 21.52
C VAL A 276 -5.72 -1.27 20.43
N LEU A 277 -7.04 -1.41 20.40
CA LEU A 277 -7.75 -2.10 19.33
C LEU A 277 -7.84 -1.21 18.08
N GLY A 278 -8.15 0.07 18.28
CA GLY A 278 -8.20 1.11 17.26
C GLY A 278 -8.68 2.44 17.85
N TRP A 279 -8.66 3.50 17.04
CA TRP A 279 -9.26 4.79 17.33
C TRP A 279 -10.80 4.68 17.32
N ALA A 280 -11.45 5.28 18.32
CA ALA A 280 -12.92 5.28 18.40
C ALA A 280 -13.55 6.39 17.52
N VAL A 281 -12.78 7.44 17.28
CA VAL A 281 -13.06 8.63 16.48
C VAL A 281 -11.74 9.14 15.87
N PRO A 282 -11.77 10.04 14.87
CA PRO A 282 -10.56 10.64 14.32
C PRO A 282 -9.62 11.21 15.40
N PRO A 283 -8.32 10.85 15.40
CA PRO A 283 -7.36 11.36 16.37
C PRO A 283 -6.89 12.77 15.99
N PHE A 284 -6.54 13.56 16.99
CA PHE A 284 -5.75 14.78 16.78
C PHE A 284 -4.35 14.41 16.29
N VAL A 285 -3.87 15.15 15.29
CA VAL A 285 -2.55 14.97 14.68
C VAL A 285 -1.70 16.20 14.93
N ALA A 286 -0.48 15.99 15.42
CA ALA A 286 0.53 17.03 15.51
C ALA A 286 1.81 16.62 14.77
N PHE A 287 2.37 17.55 14.02
CA PHE A 287 3.72 17.42 13.47
C PHE A 287 4.76 17.49 14.59
N ASP A 288 5.72 16.57 14.57
CA ASP A 288 6.81 16.55 15.55
C ASP A 288 8.17 16.79 14.87
N GLN A 289 8.55 15.91 13.93
CA GLN A 289 9.80 16.06 13.19
C GLN A 289 9.71 15.47 11.78
N ALA A 290 10.56 15.97 10.88
CA ALA A 290 10.81 15.42 9.55
C ALA A 290 12.30 15.11 9.38
N THR A 291 12.60 13.96 8.79
CA THR A 291 13.96 13.49 8.50
C THR A 291 14.01 12.90 7.08
N ASP A 292 15.22 12.59 6.60
CA ASP A 292 15.45 11.93 5.31
C ASP A 292 14.78 12.64 4.12
N LEU A 293 14.82 13.98 4.14
CA LEU A 293 14.27 14.80 3.08
C LEU A 293 15.04 14.57 1.78
N LYS A 294 14.31 14.29 0.70
CA LYS A 294 14.85 14.23 -0.66
C LYS A 294 13.90 14.98 -1.59
N ALA A 295 14.45 15.80 -2.49
CA ALA A 295 13.65 16.46 -3.51
C ALA A 295 13.90 15.90 -4.90
N TYR A 296 12.83 15.90 -5.69
CA TYR A 296 12.79 15.42 -7.05
C TYR A 296 12.08 16.47 -7.90
N ARG A 297 12.66 16.82 -9.04
CA ARG A 297 12.02 17.62 -10.07
C ARG A 297 11.32 16.66 -11.04
N ILE A 298 10.02 16.88 -11.23
CA ILE A 298 9.15 16.11 -12.12
C ILE A 298 8.34 17.13 -12.91
N GLY A 299 8.63 17.22 -14.20
CA GLY A 299 8.19 18.36 -15.03
C GLY A 299 8.60 19.70 -14.41
N ASP A 300 7.64 20.62 -14.32
CA ASP A 300 7.82 21.96 -13.76
C ASP A 300 7.70 22.01 -12.22
N HIS A 301 7.56 20.85 -11.55
CA HIS A 301 7.29 20.78 -10.11
C HIS A 301 8.43 20.14 -9.31
N VAL A 302 8.63 20.66 -8.10
CA VAL A 302 9.50 20.07 -7.08
C VAL A 302 8.63 19.30 -6.09
N TRP A 303 8.96 18.02 -5.95
CA TRP A 303 8.33 17.06 -5.07
C TRP A 303 9.32 16.64 -4.00
N CYS A 304 8.89 16.72 -2.75
CA CYS A 304 9.72 16.40 -1.59
C CYS A 304 9.20 15.14 -0.89
N MET A 305 10.08 14.17 -0.71
CA MET A 305 9.84 12.96 0.04
C MET A 305 10.52 13.07 1.41
N ALA A 306 9.77 12.88 2.50
CA ALA A 306 10.29 12.95 3.86
C ALA A 306 9.79 11.80 4.73
N THR A 307 10.58 11.39 5.70
CA THR A 307 10.12 10.55 6.81
C THR A 307 9.63 11.49 7.90
N VAL A 308 8.35 11.45 8.22
CA VAL A 308 7.73 12.35 9.17
C VAL A 308 7.23 11.57 10.36
N ARG A 309 7.59 12.05 11.55
CA ARG A 309 7.09 11.58 12.83
C ARG A 309 5.92 12.46 13.23
N TRP A 310 4.77 11.84 13.44
CA TRP A 310 3.55 12.46 13.93
C TRP A 310 3.30 12.02 15.37
N VAL A 311 2.74 12.93 16.15
CA VAL A 311 2.13 12.59 17.43
C VAL A 311 0.62 12.53 17.22
N LEU A 312 0.05 11.36 17.44
CA LEU A 312 -1.39 11.15 17.37
C LEU A 312 -1.95 11.07 18.79
N SER A 313 -3.12 11.66 19.03
CA SER A 313 -3.83 11.49 20.29
C SER A 313 -5.33 11.53 20.12
N GLY A 314 -6.06 10.77 20.93
CA GLY A 314 -7.50 10.73 20.81
C GLY A 314 -8.15 9.65 21.68
N PRO A 315 -9.49 9.62 21.68
CA PRO A 315 -10.25 8.53 22.28
C PRO A 315 -10.01 7.23 21.50
N ALA A 316 -9.51 6.20 22.18
CA ALA A 316 -9.21 4.91 21.58
C ALA A 316 -9.77 3.75 22.40
N ALA A 317 -10.17 2.67 21.74
CA ALA A 317 -10.67 1.48 22.42
C ALA A 317 -9.50 0.59 22.83
N LEU A 318 -9.39 0.27 24.12
CA LEU A 318 -8.38 -0.66 24.60
C LEU A 318 -8.70 -2.10 24.20
N ARG A 319 -7.70 -2.86 23.76
CA ARG A 319 -7.89 -4.23 23.27
C ARG A 319 -8.45 -5.20 24.31
N ASN A 320 -7.98 -5.10 25.55
CA ASN A 320 -8.33 -6.08 26.59
C ASN A 320 -9.68 -5.78 27.26
N THR A 321 -10.05 -4.50 27.33
CA THR A 321 -11.21 -4.05 28.12
C THR A 321 -12.29 -3.40 27.27
N LEU A 322 -12.04 -3.13 25.98
CA LEU A 322 -12.90 -2.37 25.08
C LEU A 322 -13.36 -1.02 25.64
N ARG A 323 -12.69 -0.53 26.69
CA ARG A 323 -12.94 0.79 27.26
C ARG A 323 -12.37 1.84 26.35
N ILE A 324 -13.10 2.94 26.20
CA ILE A 324 -12.58 4.13 25.54
C ILE A 324 -11.74 4.90 26.54
N GLN A 325 -10.51 5.21 26.15
CA GLN A 325 -9.54 5.94 26.96
C GLN A 325 -8.79 6.95 26.10
N GLY A 326 -8.26 7.99 26.74
CA GLY A 326 -7.40 8.98 26.08
C GLY A 326 -6.03 8.34 25.86
N VAL A 327 -5.67 8.16 24.59
CA VAL A 327 -4.42 7.50 24.20
C VAL A 327 -3.62 8.41 23.27
N GLY A 328 -2.31 8.42 23.44
CA GLY A 328 -1.36 9.05 22.55
C GLY A 328 -0.37 8.03 21.99
N CYS A 329 0.08 8.21 20.75
CA CYS A 329 1.14 7.40 20.16
C CYS A 329 2.00 8.20 19.19
N ILE A 330 3.17 7.65 18.89
CA ILE A 330 4.03 8.12 17.80
C ILE A 330 3.74 7.29 16.56
N TRP A 331 3.59 7.96 15.43
CA TRP A 331 3.42 7.32 14.14
C TRP A 331 4.39 7.89 13.11
N GLU A 332 5.25 7.05 12.54
CA GLU A 332 6.20 7.44 11.52
C GLU A 332 5.68 7.04 10.13
N THR A 333 5.60 8.02 9.23
CA THR A 333 5.17 7.82 7.85
C THR A 333 6.19 8.38 6.88
N ARG A 334 6.35 7.77 5.72
CA ARG A 334 6.98 8.42 4.57
C ARG A 334 5.91 9.15 3.80
N VAL A 335 6.11 10.42 3.55
CA VAL A 335 5.15 11.27 2.85
C VAL A 335 5.76 11.89 1.62
N LEU A 336 4.89 12.29 0.71
CA LEU A 336 5.18 13.10 -0.46
C LEU A 336 4.39 14.41 -0.37
N VAL A 337 5.08 15.52 -0.59
CA VAL A 337 4.49 16.85 -0.69
C VAL A 337 5.10 17.58 -1.89
N SER A 338 4.38 18.56 -2.47
CA SER A 338 4.97 19.46 -3.46
C SER A 338 5.17 20.84 -2.87
N THR A 339 6.34 21.44 -3.09
CA THR A 339 6.61 22.84 -2.71
C THR A 339 6.19 23.84 -3.77
N THR A 340 5.89 23.37 -4.98
CA THR A 340 5.57 24.21 -6.15
C THR A 340 4.16 24.00 -6.69
N ASN A 341 3.50 22.88 -6.35
CA ASN A 341 2.12 22.61 -6.72
C ASN A 341 1.23 22.79 -5.47
N ALA A 342 0.57 23.94 -5.38
CA ALA A 342 -0.27 24.29 -4.23
C ALA A 342 -1.55 23.44 -4.13
N ASP A 343 -2.01 22.85 -5.24
CA ASP A 343 -3.19 21.98 -5.27
C ASP A 343 -2.86 20.53 -4.88
N ALA A 344 -1.57 20.18 -4.85
CA ALA A 344 -1.12 18.84 -4.49
C ALA A 344 -1.31 18.60 -2.98
N ARG A 345 -2.12 17.59 -2.65
CA ARG A 345 -2.30 17.14 -1.26
C ARG A 345 -1.13 16.26 -0.82
N LEU A 346 -0.85 16.28 0.48
CA LEU A 346 0.07 15.34 1.10
C LEU A 346 -0.38 13.91 0.80
N THR A 347 0.56 13.09 0.31
CA THR A 347 0.33 11.66 0.07
C THR A 347 1.17 10.83 1.03
N VAL A 348 0.54 9.89 1.74
CA VAL A 348 1.28 8.91 2.56
C VAL A 348 1.76 7.78 1.64
N LEU A 349 3.07 7.63 1.52
CA LEU A 349 3.69 6.62 0.67
C LEU A 349 3.78 5.26 1.39
N ARG A 350 4.17 5.29 2.66
CA ARG A 350 4.29 4.13 3.55
C ARG A 350 4.19 4.55 5.02
N SER A 351 3.83 3.62 5.89
CA SER A 351 3.75 3.84 7.34
C SER A 351 4.46 2.74 8.10
N GLN A 352 5.09 3.09 9.22
CA GLN A 352 5.57 2.11 10.20
C GLN A 352 4.48 1.81 11.24
N GLY A 353 4.66 0.76 12.03
CA GLY A 353 3.85 0.52 13.22
C GLY A 353 4.00 1.65 14.24
N THR A 354 2.95 1.91 15.01
CA THR A 354 3.00 2.94 16.06
C THR A 354 3.91 2.52 17.21
N ARG A 355 4.36 3.52 17.97
CA ARG A 355 5.10 3.31 19.22
C ARG A 355 4.41 4.06 20.35
N ALA A 356 4.59 3.58 21.59
CA ALA A 356 4.15 4.29 22.78
C ALA A 356 4.73 5.71 22.81
N LEU A 357 3.92 6.67 23.25
CA LEU A 357 4.32 8.06 23.39
C LEU A 357 5.30 8.19 24.59
N PRO A 358 6.51 8.75 24.39
CA PRO A 358 7.48 8.94 25.46
C PRO A 358 7.13 10.13 26.34
N ALA A 359 7.70 10.16 27.56
CA ALA A 359 7.28 11.08 28.60
C ALA A 359 7.40 12.58 28.27
N GLY A 360 8.34 12.94 27.39
CA GLY A 360 8.52 14.33 26.95
C GLY A 360 7.38 14.89 26.08
N HIS A 361 6.47 14.05 25.60
CA HIS A 361 5.38 14.45 24.69
C HIS A 361 3.99 14.33 25.32
N PHE A 362 3.89 14.12 26.64
CA PHE A 362 2.62 13.99 27.35
C PHE A 362 1.79 15.28 27.40
N SER A 363 2.33 16.43 27.00
CA SER A 363 1.52 17.65 26.80
C SER A 363 0.37 17.45 25.81
N VAL A 364 0.48 16.44 24.93
CA VAL A 364 -0.60 16.07 24.01
C VAL A 364 -1.73 15.29 24.72
N LEU A 365 -1.44 14.67 25.86
CA LEU A 365 -2.43 14.09 26.76
C LEU A 365 -2.95 15.20 27.70
N SER A 366 -3.82 16.05 27.17
CA SER A 366 -4.31 17.25 27.86
C SER A 366 -5.66 17.02 28.57
N SER A 367 -6.07 18.00 29.39
CA SER A 367 -7.40 18.04 30.00
C SER A 367 -8.51 18.06 28.94
N GLU A 368 -8.31 18.74 27.81
CA GLU A 368 -9.29 18.74 26.72
C GLU A 368 -9.48 17.35 26.12
N LEU A 369 -8.40 16.56 26.00
CA LEU A 369 -8.49 15.18 25.57
C LEU A 369 -9.24 14.31 26.58
N ALA A 370 -9.04 14.54 27.88
CA ALA A 370 -9.75 13.83 28.94
C ALA A 370 -11.26 14.10 28.85
N ASP A 371 -11.66 15.36 28.72
CA ASP A 371 -13.06 15.76 28.56
C ASP A 371 -13.68 15.17 27.29
N TYR A 372 -12.95 15.22 26.18
CA TYR A 372 -13.40 14.65 24.92
C TYR A 372 -13.54 13.12 25.00
N THR A 373 -12.57 12.44 25.63
CA THR A 373 -12.65 10.99 25.87
C THR A 373 -13.85 10.64 26.74
N ASN A 374 -14.10 11.40 27.80
CA ASN A 374 -15.26 11.22 28.66
C ASN A 374 -16.55 11.34 27.86
N LEU A 375 -16.68 12.35 27.00
CA LEU A 375 -17.83 12.50 26.11
C LEU A 375 -18.03 11.27 25.21
N ILE A 376 -16.98 10.82 24.52
CA ILE A 376 -17.05 9.67 23.59
C ILE A 376 -17.36 8.36 24.33
N SER A 377 -16.78 8.14 25.52
CA SER A 377 -17.02 6.93 26.29
C SER A 377 -18.48 6.75 26.74
N HIS A 378 -19.23 7.86 26.85
CA HIS A 378 -20.65 7.88 27.19
C HIS A 378 -21.58 7.87 25.96
N GLU A 379 -21.04 7.80 24.74
CA GLU A 379 -21.86 7.53 23.57
C GLU A 379 -22.52 6.16 23.69
N ARG A 380 -23.81 6.09 23.35
CA ARG A 380 -24.63 4.88 23.48
C ARG A 380 -23.98 3.64 22.88
N ARG A 381 -23.34 3.77 21.70
CA ARG A 381 -22.66 2.67 21.03
C ARG A 381 -21.56 2.04 21.89
N TRP A 382 -20.73 2.84 22.53
CA TRP A 382 -19.60 2.36 23.32
C TRP A 382 -20.06 1.79 24.67
N MET A 383 -21.11 2.39 25.27
CA MET A 383 -21.76 1.80 26.44
C MET A 383 -22.39 0.44 26.14
N GLU A 384 -23.02 0.28 24.97
CA GLU A 384 -23.57 -1.01 24.54
C GLU A 384 -22.47 -2.05 24.28
N VAL A 385 -21.39 -1.68 23.59
CA VAL A 385 -20.22 -2.57 23.38
C VAL A 385 -19.62 -3.04 24.72
N GLN A 386 -19.41 -2.14 25.68
CA GLN A 386 -18.90 -2.48 27.01
C GLN A 386 -19.88 -3.37 27.80
N ARG A 387 -21.18 -3.06 27.79
CA ARG A 387 -22.21 -3.87 28.45
C ARG A 387 -22.28 -5.27 27.86
N LEU A 388 -22.16 -5.39 26.53
CA LEU A 388 -22.18 -6.67 25.84
C LEU A 388 -20.90 -7.48 26.10
N GLN A 389 -19.73 -6.84 26.21
CA GLN A 389 -18.50 -7.50 26.63
C GLN A 389 -18.65 -8.14 28.02
N LEU A 390 -19.24 -7.42 28.98
CA LEU A 390 -19.54 -7.93 30.32
C LEU A 390 -20.54 -9.10 30.29
N SER A 391 -21.39 -9.16 29.27
CA SER A 391 -22.39 -10.22 29.05
C SER A 391 -21.86 -11.43 28.25
N GLY A 392 -20.62 -11.35 27.74
CA GLY A 392 -19.96 -12.40 26.98
C GLY A 392 -19.73 -12.07 25.50
N ARG A 393 -18.50 -12.29 25.03
CA ARG A 393 -17.97 -11.92 23.70
C ARG A 393 -18.82 -12.40 22.50
N ARG A 394 -19.44 -13.58 22.57
CA ARG A 394 -20.27 -14.14 21.48
C ARG A 394 -21.56 -13.34 21.21
N THR A 395 -22.06 -12.60 22.20
CA THR A 395 -23.26 -11.76 22.05
C THR A 395 -22.93 -10.48 21.28
N VAL A 396 -21.71 -9.94 21.46
CA VAL A 396 -21.21 -8.75 20.77
C VAL A 396 -21.06 -9.01 19.27
N GLU A 397 -20.39 -10.12 18.92
CA GLU A 397 -20.11 -10.52 17.53
C GLU A 397 -21.41 -10.72 16.72
N ARG A 398 -22.44 -11.30 17.35
CA ARG A 398 -23.76 -11.52 16.72
C ARG A 398 -24.48 -10.22 16.41
N LEU A 399 -24.46 -9.24 17.31
CA LEU A 399 -25.20 -7.98 17.14
C LEU A 399 -24.54 -7.03 16.12
N ILE A 400 -23.22 -7.07 16.00
CA ILE A 400 -22.49 -6.36 14.95
C ILE A 400 -22.80 -6.99 13.57
N ALA A 401 -22.77 -8.32 13.48
CA ALA A 401 -23.13 -9.02 12.24
C ALA A 401 -24.59 -8.79 11.80
N GLU A 402 -25.49 -8.50 12.74
CA GLU A 402 -26.89 -8.17 12.49
C GLU A 402 -27.12 -6.69 12.06
N GLY A 403 -26.07 -5.87 11.97
CA GLY A 403 -26.20 -4.46 11.55
C GLY A 403 -26.98 -3.59 12.53
N ARG A 404 -27.15 -4.05 13.78
CA ARG A 404 -27.94 -3.35 14.83
C ARG A 404 -27.17 -2.27 15.58
N LEU A 405 -25.88 -2.17 15.32
CA LEU A 405 -25.04 -1.03 15.67
C LEU A 405 -24.89 -0.19 14.40
N ASP A 406 -25.79 0.78 14.21
CA ASP A 406 -25.71 1.73 13.10
C ASP A 406 -24.33 2.43 13.12
N VAL A 407 -23.61 2.35 12.01
CA VAL A 407 -22.39 3.14 11.77
C VAL A 407 -22.78 4.30 10.85
N PRO A 408 -23.19 5.46 11.36
CA PRO A 408 -23.06 6.67 10.56
C PRO A 408 -21.55 6.93 10.46
N LEU A 409 -20.99 6.70 9.28
CA LEU A 409 -19.76 7.39 8.92
C LEU A 409 -20.05 8.89 9.05
N PRO A 410 -19.23 9.68 9.78
CA PRO A 410 -19.41 11.13 9.75
C PRO A 410 -19.32 11.58 8.28
N PRO A 411 -20.13 12.57 7.86
CA PRO A 411 -19.98 13.11 6.52
C PRO A 411 -18.55 13.60 6.35
N LEU A 412 -17.83 13.01 5.39
CA LEU A 412 -16.56 13.54 4.91
C LEU A 412 -16.82 15.00 4.49
N ARG A 413 -16.21 15.95 5.19
CA ARG A 413 -16.19 17.36 4.78
C ARG A 413 -14.96 17.63 3.94
#